data_AF-X6LN83-F1
#
_entry.id   AF-X6LN83-F1
#
_cell.length_a   1.000
_cell.length_b   1.000
_cell.length_c   1.000
_cell.angle_alpha   90.00
_cell.angle_beta   90.00
_cell.angle_gamma   90.00
#
_symmetry.space_group_name_H-M   'P 1'
#
loop_
_entity.id
_entity.type
_entity.pdbx_description
1 polymer ?
#
loop_
_entity_poly.entity_id
_entity_poly.type
_entity_poly.pdbx_seq_one_letter_code
_entity_poly.pdbx_strand_id
1 'polypeptide(L)'
;MCLHILWNILKYPKHIKYRQIHKQALYNYLSKKCHTLGADFEKIFWEMEYHLQKIGFKAGDDDNWYYQSSIQLLHLWKCYQNMIDLQPMYFYIYIKQDMVFQEECVCYGMENGKIINVYLIMNIEQ
;
A
#
# COMPACT_ATOMS: atom_id res chain seq x y z
N MET A 1 4.39 -2.92 -1.22
CA MET A 1 5.39 -3.72 -0.45
C MET A 1 4.75 -4.53 0.66
N CYS A 2 3.95 -3.91 1.54
CA CYS A 2 3.25 -4.60 2.63
C CYS A 2 2.45 -5.82 2.15
N LEU A 3 1.76 -5.74 1.00
CA LEU A 3 1.05 -6.87 0.41
C LEU A 3 1.96 -8.08 0.11
N HIS A 4 3.17 -7.87 -0.41
CA HIS A 4 4.11 -8.96 -0.68
C HIS A 4 4.63 -9.61 0.61
N ILE A 5 4.90 -8.81 1.64
CA ILE A 5 5.30 -9.31 2.96
C ILE A 5 4.18 -10.16 3.56
N LEU A 6 2.96 -9.63 3.60
CA LEU A 6 1.77 -10.33 4.10
C LEU A 6 1.53 -11.63 3.34
N TRP A 7 1.59 -11.60 2.01
CA TRP A 7 1.42 -12.78 1.16
C TRP A 7 2.47 -13.85 1.44
N ASN A 8 3.73 -13.46 1.63
CA ASN A 8 4.81 -14.40 1.94
C ASN A 8 4.60 -15.12 3.28
N ILE A 9 4.13 -14.41 4.31
CA ILE A 9 3.82 -15.01 5.63
C ILE A 9 2.61 -15.93 5.53
N LEU A 10 1.55 -15.51 4.83
CA LEU A 10 0.35 -16.32 4.63
C LEU A 10 0.65 -17.61 3.86
N LYS A 11 1.49 -17.54 2.82
CA LYS A 11 1.88 -18.69 2.01
C LYS A 11 2.85 -19.62 2.72
N TYR A 12 3.76 -19.07 3.53
CA TYR A 12 4.83 -19.83 4.19
C TYR A 12 4.91 -19.51 5.70
N PRO A 13 3.86 -19.80 6.48
CA PRO A 13 3.79 -19.37 7.87
C PRO A 13 4.93 -19.92 8.73
N LYS A 14 5.35 -21.18 8.49
CA LYS A 14 6.42 -21.80 9.29
C LYS A 14 7.82 -21.24 8.99
N HIS A 15 8.01 -20.53 7.89
CA HIS A 15 9.33 -20.10 7.43
C HIS A 15 9.75 -18.81 8.14
N ILE A 16 10.74 -18.91 9.04
CA ILE A 16 11.21 -17.76 9.83
C ILE A 16 11.74 -16.60 8.98
N LYS A 17 12.34 -16.91 7.81
CA LYS A 17 12.88 -15.89 6.89
C LYS A 17 11.85 -14.86 6.41
N TYR A 18 10.56 -15.22 6.34
CA TYR A 18 9.50 -14.30 5.93
C TYR A 18 8.89 -13.52 7.11
N ARG A 19 9.26 -13.90 8.33
CA ARG A 19 8.88 -13.25 9.59
C ARG A 19 9.93 -12.26 10.08
N GLN A 20 11.02 -12.10 9.35
CA GLN A 20 12.10 -11.16 9.67
C GLN A 20 12.30 -10.20 8.50
N ILE A 21 12.45 -8.91 8.79
CA ILE A 21 12.79 -7.90 7.80
C ILE A 21 13.98 -7.11 8.31
N HIS A 22 15.07 -7.14 7.55
CA HIS A 22 16.26 -6.36 7.88
C HIS A 22 16.02 -4.87 7.61
N LYS A 23 16.14 -4.01 8.63
CA LYS A 23 15.87 -2.57 8.49
C LYS A 23 16.78 -1.91 7.47
N GLN A 24 18.07 -2.26 7.45
CA GLN A 24 19.00 -1.73 6.43
C GLN A 24 18.60 -2.15 5.01
N ALA A 25 18.19 -3.40 4.81
CA ALA A 25 17.75 -3.87 3.50
C ALA A 25 16.46 -3.18 3.06
N LEU A 26 15.52 -2.99 4.01
CA LEU A 26 14.28 -2.24 3.79
C LEU A 26 14.55 -0.79 3.42
N TYR A 27 15.42 -0.12 4.18
CA TYR A 27 15.86 1.26 3.96
C TYR A 27 16.48 1.42 2.57
N ASN A 28 17.46 0.59 2.23
CA ASN A 28 18.14 0.65 0.94
C ASN A 28 17.19 0.40 -0.23
N TYR A 29 16.28 -0.57 -0.09
CA TYR A 29 15.27 -0.85 -1.10
C TYR A 29 14.32 0.35 -1.30
N LEU A 30 13.80 0.91 -0.19
CA LEU A 30 12.88 2.04 -0.23
C LEU A 30 13.56 3.29 -0.78
N SER A 31 14.78 3.60 -0.33
CA SER A 31 15.55 4.75 -0.80
C SER A 31 15.75 4.69 -2.30
N LYS A 32 16.22 3.54 -2.83
CA LYS A 32 16.37 3.32 -4.27
C LYS A 32 15.06 3.51 -5.02
N LYS A 33 13.97 2.95 -4.51
CA LYS A 33 12.66 3.02 -5.15
C LYS A 33 12.07 4.44 -5.14
N CYS A 34 12.21 5.16 -4.04
CA CYS A 34 11.75 6.55 -3.91
C CYS A 34 12.54 7.46 -4.84
N HIS A 35 13.87 7.28 -4.92
CA HIS A 35 14.71 7.99 -5.87
C HIS A 35 14.27 7.76 -7.32
N THR A 36 13.99 6.51 -7.71
CA THR A 36 13.49 6.19 -9.06
C THR A 36 12.13 6.83 -9.35
N LEU A 37 11.26 6.96 -8.35
CA LEU A 37 9.89 7.47 -8.52
C LEU A 37 9.74 8.97 -8.18
N GLY A 38 10.82 9.66 -7.79
CA GLY A 38 10.76 11.05 -7.33
C GLY A 38 9.88 11.25 -6.09
N ALA A 39 9.74 10.22 -5.24
CA ALA A 39 8.86 10.23 -4.08
C ALA A 39 9.60 10.63 -2.80
N ASP A 40 8.86 11.20 -1.84
CA ASP A 40 9.38 11.56 -0.51
C ASP A 40 9.74 10.29 0.27
N PHE A 41 11.04 10.06 0.42
CA PHE A 41 11.57 8.88 1.10
C PHE A 41 11.21 8.84 2.59
N GLU A 42 11.34 9.97 3.30
CA GLU A 42 11.10 10.01 4.76
C GLU A 42 9.64 9.69 5.07
N LYS A 43 8.72 10.27 4.28
CA LYS A 43 7.29 9.97 4.40
C LYS A 43 7.00 8.49 4.13
N ILE A 44 7.54 7.94 3.04
CA ILE A 44 7.31 6.53 2.67
C ILE A 44 7.92 5.58 3.70
N PHE A 45 9.10 5.89 4.22
CA PHE A 45 9.76 5.08 5.23
C PHE A 45 8.94 5.06 6.53
N TRP A 46 8.47 6.22 6.99
CA TRP A 46 7.58 6.32 8.15
C TRP A 46 6.27 5.55 7.96
N GLU A 47 5.60 5.69 6.80
CA GLU A 47 4.37 4.95 6.48
C GLU A 47 4.61 3.43 6.47
N MET A 48 5.77 3.00 5.96
CA MET A 48 6.15 1.58 5.96
C MET A 48 6.31 1.05 7.39
N GLU A 49 7.02 1.75 8.26
CA GLU A 49 7.18 1.35 9.67
C GLU A 49 5.84 1.29 10.40
N TYR A 50 4.98 2.30 10.20
CA TYR A 50 3.61 2.33 10.72
C TYR A 50 2.80 1.09 10.28
N HIS A 51 2.88 0.73 9.00
CA HIS A 51 2.20 -0.45 8.47
C HIS A 51 2.74 -1.77 9.05
N LEU A 52 4.06 -1.89 9.22
CA LEU A 52 4.66 -3.07 9.84
C LEU A 52 4.16 -3.25 11.27
N GLN A 53 4.13 -2.18 12.07
CA GLN A 53 3.59 -2.21 13.42
C GLN A 53 2.11 -2.61 13.44
N LYS A 54 1.28 -2.03 12.57
CA LYS A 54 -0.15 -2.34 12.46
C LYS A 54 -0.41 -3.81 12.08
N ILE A 55 0.46 -4.40 11.27
CA ILE A 55 0.39 -5.83 10.90
C ILE A 55 0.77 -6.74 12.07
N GLY A 56 1.57 -6.25 13.01
CA GLY A 56 2.04 -6.99 14.19
C GLY A 56 3.54 -7.30 14.19
N PHE A 57 4.31 -6.68 13.30
CA PHE A 57 5.77 -6.70 13.42
C PHE A 57 6.22 -5.82 14.58
N LYS A 58 7.29 -6.23 15.25
CA LYS A 58 7.95 -5.48 16.30
C LYS A 58 9.41 -5.25 15.94
N ALA A 59 9.94 -4.07 16.25
CA ALA A 59 11.37 -3.84 16.19
C ALA A 59 12.05 -4.71 17.27
N GLY A 60 13.12 -5.41 16.89
CA GLY A 60 14.02 -6.09 17.80
C GLY A 60 15.20 -5.19 18.19
N ASP A 61 16.00 -5.69 19.13
CA ASP A 61 17.17 -4.95 19.66
C ASP A 61 18.29 -4.75 18.62
N ASP A 62 18.27 -5.53 17.54
CA ASP A 62 19.22 -5.46 16.42
C ASP A 62 18.71 -4.60 15.26
N ASP A 63 17.76 -3.71 15.55
CA ASP A 63 17.08 -2.86 14.57
C ASP A 63 16.25 -3.60 13.51
N ASN A 64 16.18 -4.93 13.53
CA ASN A 64 15.38 -5.69 12.55
C ASN A 64 13.91 -5.81 13.00
N TRP A 65 13.00 -6.03 12.05
CA TRP A 65 11.59 -6.23 12.34
C TRP A 65 11.25 -7.71 12.40
N TYR A 66 10.53 -8.13 13.44
CA TYR A 66 10.15 -9.52 13.69
C TYR A 66 8.65 -9.69 13.86
N TYR A 67 8.12 -10.74 13.23
CA TYR A 67 6.76 -11.23 13.44
C TYR A 67 6.78 -12.37 14.47
N GLN A 68 6.80 -12.03 15.76
CA GLN A 68 7.14 -12.95 16.85
C GLN A 68 5.94 -13.70 17.46
N SER A 69 4.70 -13.37 17.06
CA SER A 69 3.49 -14.04 17.56
C SER A 69 3.33 -15.45 16.99
N SER A 70 2.61 -16.31 17.72
CA SER A 70 1.85 -17.41 17.09
C SER A 70 1.09 -16.82 15.91
N ILE A 71 1.24 -17.41 14.73
CA ILE A 71 0.76 -16.79 13.49
C ILE A 71 -0.76 -16.73 13.54
N GLN A 72 -1.28 -15.53 13.73
CA GLN A 72 -2.71 -15.28 13.66
C GLN A 72 -3.10 -15.11 12.19
N LEU A 73 -3.26 -16.24 11.48
CA LEU A 73 -3.60 -16.24 10.05
C LEU A 73 -4.83 -15.38 9.74
N LEU A 74 -5.84 -15.40 10.62
CA LEU A 74 -7.03 -14.58 10.48
C LEU A 74 -6.73 -13.07 10.57
N HIS A 75 -5.85 -12.66 11.48
CA HIS A 75 -5.42 -11.26 11.58
C HIS A 75 -4.64 -10.84 10.34
N LEU A 76 -3.66 -11.66 9.91
CA LEU A 76 -2.88 -11.41 8.69
C LEU A 76 -3.75 -11.33 7.43
N TRP A 77 -4.77 -12.17 7.33
CA TRP A 77 -5.73 -12.13 6.23
C TRP A 77 -6.52 -10.82 6.21
N LYS A 78 -7.04 -10.38 7.37
CA LYS A 78 -7.71 -9.08 7.48
C LYS A 78 -6.78 -7.91 7.13
N CYS A 79 -5.52 -7.95 7.59
CA CYS A 79 -4.53 -6.96 7.20
C CYS A 79 -4.27 -6.97 5.68
N TYR A 80 -4.23 -8.15 5.05
CA TYR A 80 -4.05 -8.28 3.61
C TYR A 80 -5.20 -7.68 2.83
N GLN A 81 -6.45 -7.97 3.22
CA GLN A 81 -7.65 -7.38 2.63
C GLN A 81 -7.62 -5.84 2.73
N ASN A 82 -7.40 -5.30 3.93
CA ASN A 82 -7.34 -3.85 4.14
C ASN A 82 -6.24 -3.17 3.30
N MET A 83 -5.12 -3.85 3.04
CA MET A 83 -4.00 -3.31 2.25
C MET A 83 -4.24 -3.36 0.74
N ILE A 84 -5.13 -4.24 0.27
CA ILE A 84 -5.56 -4.28 -1.14
C ILE A 84 -6.34 -3.02 -1.46
N ASP A 85 -7.25 -2.62 -0.58
CA ASP A 85 -8.11 -1.44 -0.77
C ASP A 85 -7.32 -0.13 -0.82
N LEU A 86 -6.15 -0.11 -0.17
CA LEU A 86 -5.22 1.03 -0.20
C LEU A 86 -4.37 1.09 -1.48
N GLN A 87 -4.42 0.07 -2.36
CA GLN A 87 -3.69 0.17 -3.63
C GLN A 87 -4.42 1.14 -4.57
N PRO A 88 -3.70 2.09 -5.20
CA PRO A 88 -4.30 3.06 -6.12
C PRO A 88 -5.09 2.42 -7.28
N MET A 89 -4.71 1.20 -7.69
CA MET A 89 -5.40 0.43 -8.72
C MET A 89 -6.85 0.11 -8.32
N TYR A 90 -7.10 -0.25 -7.05
CA TYR A 90 -8.46 -0.54 -6.58
C TYR A 90 -9.26 0.72 -6.30
N PHE A 91 -8.61 1.83 -5.93
CA PHE A 91 -9.26 3.13 -5.89
C PHE A 91 -9.85 3.50 -7.27
N TYR A 92 -9.09 3.28 -8.35
CA TYR A 92 -9.56 3.52 -9.72
C TYR A 92 -10.74 2.60 -10.15
N ILE A 93 -10.75 1.35 -9.69
CA ILE A 93 -11.84 0.39 -9.96
C ILE A 93 -13.10 0.73 -9.16
N TYR A 94 -12.94 1.16 -7.90
CA TYR A 94 -14.07 1.54 -7.05
C TYR A 94 -14.74 2.82 -7.56
N ILE A 95 -13.94 3.82 -7.97
CA ILE A 95 -14.49 4.99 -8.68
C ILE A 95 -15.22 4.52 -9.95
N LYS A 96 -14.69 3.56 -10.72
CA LYS A 96 -15.40 3.02 -11.90
C LYS A 96 -16.74 2.37 -11.59
N GLN A 97 -16.91 1.74 -10.43
CA GLN A 97 -18.19 1.13 -10.04
C GLN A 97 -19.21 2.16 -9.56
N ASP A 98 -18.77 3.19 -8.82
CA ASP A 98 -19.63 4.33 -8.44
C ASP A 98 -19.98 5.23 -9.63
N MET A 99 -19.12 5.28 -10.67
CA MET A 99 -19.36 6.00 -11.93
C MET A 99 -20.43 5.37 -12.84
N VAL A 100 -20.96 4.18 -12.52
CA VAL A 100 -22.06 3.56 -13.31
C VAL A 100 -23.42 4.23 -13.03
N PHE A 101 -23.53 5.11 -12.02
CA PHE A 101 -24.81 5.65 -11.58
C PHE A 101 -24.99 7.18 -11.65
N GLN A 102 -24.06 7.96 -12.21
CA GLN A 102 -24.24 9.43 -12.31
C GLN A 102 -23.87 9.98 -13.69
N GLU A 103 -24.82 10.66 -14.33
CA GLU A 103 -24.73 11.19 -15.71
C GLU A 103 -23.75 12.37 -15.88
N GLU A 104 -23.24 12.97 -14.81
CA GLU A 104 -22.19 13.99 -14.88
C GLU A 104 -21.20 13.84 -13.73
N CYS A 105 -19.94 13.53 -14.04
CA CYS A 105 -18.85 13.54 -13.07
C CYS A 105 -17.98 14.78 -13.26
N VAL A 106 -17.88 15.61 -12.23
CA VAL A 106 -16.88 16.68 -12.15
C VAL A 106 -15.59 16.09 -11.60
N CYS A 107 -14.57 15.95 -12.44
CA CYS A 107 -13.24 15.55 -12.01
C CYS A 107 -12.38 16.80 -11.77
N TYR A 108 -11.64 16.80 -10.66
CA TYR A 108 -10.68 17.85 -10.36
C TYR A 108 -9.28 17.39 -10.79
N GLY A 109 -8.69 18.11 -11.74
CA GLY A 109 -7.29 17.95 -12.14
C GLY A 109 -6.40 18.97 -11.44
N MET A 110 -5.10 18.66 -11.34
CA MET A 110 -4.09 19.63 -10.97
C MET A 110 -3.12 19.85 -12.13
N GLU A 111 -2.99 21.10 -12.58
CA GLU A 111 -2.01 21.50 -13.58
C GLU A 111 -1.27 22.75 -13.08
N ASN A 112 0.06 22.68 -13.01
CA ASN A 112 0.93 23.77 -12.52
C ASN A 112 0.50 24.34 -11.15
N GLY A 113 0.05 23.48 -10.23
CA GLY A 113 -0.37 23.87 -8.88
C GLY A 113 -1.73 24.57 -8.80
N LYS A 114 -2.50 24.63 -9.90
CA LYS A 114 -3.88 25.13 -9.90
C LYS A 114 -4.86 23.97 -10.05
N ILE A 115 -5.95 24.04 -9.29
CA ILE A 115 -7.09 23.12 -9.46
C ILE A 115 -7.82 23.54 -10.73
N ILE A 116 -7.98 22.62 -11.66
CA ILE A 116 -8.73 22.80 -12.90
C ILE A 116 -9.92 21.83 -12.92
N ASN A 117 -11.08 22.32 -13.35
CA ASN A 117 -12.26 21.48 -13.58
C ASN A 117 -12.08 20.78 -14.92
N VAL A 118 -12.03 19.45 -14.91
CA VAL A 118 -11.97 18.65 -16.12
C VAL A 118 -13.35 17.99 -16.28
N TYR A 119 -14.10 18.45 -17.29
CA TYR A 119 -15.38 17.85 -17.67
C TYR A 119 -15.11 16.73 -18.67
N LEU A 120 -15.44 15.49 -18.29
CA LEU A 120 -15.42 14.35 -19.20
C LEU A 120 -16.83 14.20 -19.78
N ILE A 121 -17.06 14.74 -20.98
CA ILE A 121 -18.28 14.47 -21.75
C ILE A 121 -18.07 13.13 -22.46
N MET A 122 -18.70 12.07 -21.95
CA MET A 122 -18.73 10.78 -22.65
C MET A 122 -20.04 10.68 -23.42
N ASN A 123 -19.98 10.85 -24.75
CA ASN A 123 -21.10 10.50 -25.62
C ASN A 123 -21.23 8.97 -25.65
N ILE A 124 -22.26 8.46 -25.00
CA ILE A 124 -22.67 7.05 -25.17
C ILE A 124 -23.61 7.03 -26.37
N GLU A 125 -23.09 6.67 -27.55
CA GLU A 125 -23.95 6.23 -28.65
C GLU A 125 -24.59 4.89 -28.24
N GLN A 126 -25.93 4.85 -28.27
CA GLN A 126 -26.78 3.73 -27.86
C GLN A 126 -26.67 2.52 -28.78
#